data_AF-A0A1I2F3Y2-F1
#
_entry.id   AF-A0A1I2F3Y2-F1
#
_cell.length_a   1.000
_cell.length_b   1.000
_cell.length_c   1.000
_cell.angle_alpha   90.00
_cell.angle_beta   90.00
_cell.angle_gamma   90.00
#
_symmetry.space_group_name_H-M   'P 1'
#
loop_
_entity.id
_entity.type
_entity.pdbx_description
1 polymer ?
#
loop_
_entity_poly.entity_id
_entity_poly.type
_entity_poly.pdbx_seq_one_letter_code
_entity_poly.pdbx_strand_id
1 'polypeptide(L)'
;MKNLAFLILTIFLFACESGNGQQISKLDVNEFEQKLSQTANAQLLDVRTPEEYKANHLKNALNVDYSDDKFESIIQSLDKSKPVFVYCLSGGRSAAAAKILLAKGFQEVYDMKGGMSAWKGNNKPYESLVKKQGMSIEDFNKQLATDKLVLVDFNAKWCAPCQKMLPMVTALAETHKEKLTLLKIDYDENEAVVKALNVTEIPLLLIYKNGKVIWQKTGLTEKAELEKIIATN
;
A
#
# COMPACT_ATOMS: atom_id res chain seq x y z
N MET A 1 -8.09 81.05 40.59
CA MET A 1 -9.36 80.86 39.87
C MET A 1 -9.05 80.15 38.56
N LYS A 2 -9.67 78.97 38.39
CA LYS A 2 -10.10 78.36 37.12
C LYS A 2 -9.04 78.03 36.05
N ASN A 3 -8.85 76.71 35.91
CA ASN A 3 -8.89 75.94 34.65
C ASN A 3 -7.71 76.20 33.68
N LEU A 4 -7.15 75.23 32.97
CA LEU A 4 -7.78 74.07 32.34
C LEU A 4 -6.65 73.12 31.92
N ALA A 5 -6.64 71.90 32.45
CA ALA A 5 -5.79 70.83 31.95
C ALA A 5 -6.36 70.36 30.59
N PHE A 6 -5.56 70.44 29.53
CA PHE A 6 -5.88 69.78 28.26
C PHE A 6 -4.89 68.62 28.05
N LEU A 7 -5.30 67.47 28.58
CA LEU A 7 -4.68 66.17 28.33
C LEU A 7 -5.09 65.75 26.92
N ILE A 8 -4.25 66.04 25.92
CA ILE A 8 -4.44 65.51 24.57
C ILE A 8 -3.95 64.06 24.58
N LEU A 9 -4.87 63.15 24.86
CA LEU A 9 -4.69 61.71 24.70
C LEU A 9 -4.87 61.38 23.21
N THR A 10 -3.81 61.52 22.41
CA THR A 10 -3.77 60.98 21.04
C THR A 10 -3.70 59.46 21.09
N ILE A 11 -4.87 58.83 21.09
CA ILE A 11 -5.03 57.41 20.75
C ILE A 11 -4.79 57.32 19.23
N PHE A 12 -3.56 57.04 18.83
CA PHE A 12 -3.30 56.51 17.49
C PHE A 12 -3.65 55.03 17.51
N LEU A 13 -4.84 54.72 17.00
CA LEU A 13 -5.25 53.37 16.65
C LEU A 13 -4.27 52.83 15.61
N PHE A 14 -3.32 52.00 16.03
CA PHE A 14 -2.64 51.07 15.14
C PHE A 14 -3.69 50.03 14.68
N ALA A 15 -4.42 50.36 13.63
CA ALA A 15 -5.13 49.38 12.83
C ALA A 15 -4.06 48.56 12.08
N CYS A 16 -3.58 47.50 12.71
CA CYS A 16 -2.98 46.39 11.96
C CYS A 16 -4.12 45.68 11.24
N GLU A 17 -4.47 46.14 10.04
CA GLU A 17 -5.07 45.24 9.04
C GLU A 17 -3.95 44.33 8.53
N SER A 18 -3.60 43.34 9.34
CA SER A 18 -3.04 42.11 8.81
C SER A 18 -4.22 41.37 8.20
N GLY A 19 -4.45 41.57 6.90
CA GLY A 19 -5.23 40.64 6.11
C GLY A 19 -4.54 39.28 6.21
N ASN A 20 -4.93 38.50 7.22
CA ASN A 20 -4.45 37.15 7.46
C ASN A 20 -5.10 36.28 6.38
N GLY A 21 -4.64 36.43 5.15
CA GLY A 21 -5.03 35.57 4.05
C GLY A 21 -4.61 34.17 4.45
N GLN A 22 -5.61 33.33 4.76
CA GLN A 22 -5.43 31.91 4.99
C GLN A 22 -4.55 31.36 3.86
N GLN A 23 -3.30 31.04 4.19
CA GLN A 23 -2.31 30.58 3.21
C GLN A 23 -2.23 29.06 3.27
N ILE A 24 -2.30 28.41 2.11
CA ILE A 24 -2.07 26.96 2.00
C ILE A 24 -0.61 26.69 2.38
N SER A 25 -0.40 25.87 3.40
CA SER A 25 0.93 25.40 3.76
C SER A 25 1.31 24.22 2.88
N LYS A 26 2.05 24.47 1.82
CA LYS A 26 2.52 23.43 0.90
C LYS A 26 3.83 22.84 1.42
N LEU A 27 3.81 21.56 1.79
CA LEU A 27 4.91 20.86 2.45
C LEU A 27 5.53 19.83 1.50
N ASP A 28 6.84 19.63 1.57
CA ASP A 28 7.44 18.44 0.96
C ASP A 28 7.08 17.16 1.74
N VAL A 29 7.50 16.00 1.24
CA VAL A 29 7.16 14.69 1.82
C VAL A 29 7.63 14.56 3.28
N ASN A 30 8.85 15.01 3.59
CA ASN A 30 9.42 14.85 4.93
C ASN A 30 8.79 15.85 5.90
N GLU A 31 8.60 17.09 5.46
CA GLU A 31 7.89 18.12 6.24
C GLU A 31 6.44 17.70 6.52
N PHE A 32 5.75 17.16 5.50
CA PHE A 32 4.37 16.68 5.61
C PHE A 32 4.26 15.52 6.59
N GLU A 33 5.12 14.50 6.48
CA GLU A 33 5.16 13.36 7.40
C GLU A 33 5.43 13.82 8.84
N GLN A 34 6.45 14.65 9.03
CA GLN A 34 6.83 15.17 10.34
C GLN A 34 5.68 15.98 10.95
N LYS A 35 5.13 16.94 10.21
CA LYS A 35 4.05 17.80 10.69
C LYS A 35 2.79 16.98 10.98
N LEU A 36 2.44 16.00 10.14
CA LEU A 36 1.31 15.09 10.37
C LEU A 36 1.51 14.29 11.65
N SER A 37 2.70 13.72 11.88
CA SER A 37 3.00 12.93 13.08
C SER A 37 2.95 13.73 14.38
N GLN A 38 3.22 15.03 14.31
CA GLN A 38 3.22 15.95 15.46
C GLN A 38 1.86 16.62 15.70
N THR A 39 0.89 16.42 14.79
CA THR A 39 -0.41 17.07 14.86
C THR A 39 -1.46 16.09 15.37
N ALA A 40 -1.82 16.22 16.65
CA ALA A 40 -2.87 15.41 17.24
C ALA A 40 -4.23 15.65 16.56
N ASN A 41 -4.99 14.58 16.34
CA ASN A 41 -6.33 14.62 15.72
C ASN A 41 -6.38 15.26 14.32
N ALA A 42 -5.28 15.20 13.56
CA ALA A 42 -5.26 15.63 12.18
C ALA A 42 -6.25 14.84 11.31
N GLN A 43 -6.92 15.53 10.38
CA GLN A 43 -7.77 14.93 9.36
C GLN A 43 -6.94 14.74 8.08
N LEU A 44 -6.59 13.50 7.75
CA LEU A 44 -5.80 13.19 6.56
C LEU A 44 -6.71 12.79 5.39
N LEU A 45 -6.66 13.53 4.29
CA LEU A 45 -7.51 13.34 3.12
C LEU A 45 -6.70 12.90 1.90
N ASP A 46 -7.09 11.75 1.35
CA ASP A 46 -6.68 11.30 0.03
C ASP A 46 -7.74 11.72 -1.00
N VAL A 47 -7.43 12.73 -1.80
CA VAL A 47 -8.40 13.29 -2.75
C VAL A 47 -8.33 12.67 -4.15
N ARG A 48 -7.85 11.43 -4.24
CA ARG A 48 -7.82 10.61 -5.45
C ARG A 48 -9.08 9.77 -5.62
N THR A 49 -9.19 9.05 -6.72
CA THR A 49 -10.32 8.14 -6.93
C THR A 49 -10.27 6.95 -5.96
N PRO A 50 -11.40 6.28 -5.71
CA PRO A 50 -11.45 5.08 -4.88
C PRO A 50 -10.50 3.96 -5.34
N GLU A 51 -10.27 3.81 -6.64
CA GLU A 51 -9.37 2.82 -7.22
C GLU A 51 -7.91 3.13 -6.88
N GLU A 52 -7.51 4.40 -7.02
CA GLU A 52 -6.17 4.86 -6.65
C GLU A 52 -5.91 4.67 -5.15
N TYR A 53 -6.90 5.02 -4.31
CA TYR A 53 -6.84 4.84 -2.86
C TYR A 53 -6.73 3.35 -2.47
N LYS A 54 -7.59 2.49 -3.05
CA LYS A 54 -7.54 1.03 -2.82
C LYS A 54 -6.18 0.46 -3.17
N ALA A 55 -5.58 0.88 -4.29
CA ALA A 55 -4.27 0.40 -4.71
C ALA A 55 -3.17 0.73 -3.70
N ASN A 56 -3.18 1.93 -3.13
CA ASN A 56 -2.26 2.37 -2.09
C ASN A 56 -2.74 3.69 -1.49
N HIS A 57 -2.55 3.93 -0.19
CA HIS A 57 -2.89 5.20 0.49
C HIS A 57 -2.06 5.36 1.76
N LEU A 58 -1.97 6.58 2.31
CA LEU A 58 -1.35 6.78 3.62
C LEU A 58 -2.24 6.18 4.71
N LYS A 59 -1.61 5.62 5.75
CA LYS A 59 -2.30 5.05 6.91
C LYS A 59 -3.25 6.07 7.54
N ASN A 60 -4.45 5.63 7.88
CA ASN A 60 -5.54 6.44 8.45
C ASN A 60 -6.07 7.57 7.56
N ALA A 61 -5.71 7.61 6.27
CA ALA A 61 -6.30 8.57 5.34
C ALA A 61 -7.79 8.28 5.12
N LEU A 62 -8.59 9.32 4.96
CA LEU A 62 -9.95 9.24 4.45
C LEU A 62 -9.94 9.50 2.94
N ASN A 63 -10.54 8.62 2.15
CA ASN A 63 -10.71 8.88 0.73
C ASN A 63 -11.87 9.86 0.48
N VAL A 64 -11.56 11.01 -0.13
CA VAL A 64 -12.54 12.04 -0.49
C VAL A 64 -12.25 12.49 -1.92
N ASP A 65 -12.72 11.73 -2.91
CA ASP A 65 -12.40 11.95 -4.33
C ASP A 65 -12.76 13.38 -4.77
N TYR A 66 -11.74 14.14 -5.19
CA TYR A 66 -11.90 15.51 -5.68
C TYR A 66 -12.80 15.61 -6.91
N SER A 67 -12.85 14.55 -7.72
CA SER A 67 -13.63 14.51 -8.96
C SER A 67 -15.08 14.07 -8.75
N ASP A 68 -15.45 13.62 -7.55
CA ASP A 68 -16.81 13.20 -7.20
C ASP A 68 -17.68 14.43 -6.89
N ASP A 69 -18.95 14.39 -7.32
CA ASP A 69 -19.92 15.47 -7.11
C ASP A 69 -20.23 15.73 -5.62
N LYS A 70 -19.95 14.75 -4.76
CA LYS A 70 -20.11 14.83 -3.30
C LYS A 70 -18.86 15.36 -2.60
N PHE A 71 -17.77 15.69 -3.29
CA PHE A 71 -16.55 16.21 -2.66
C PHE A 71 -16.86 17.33 -1.66
N GLU A 72 -17.62 18.35 -2.09
CA GLU A 72 -17.95 19.50 -1.24
C GLU A 72 -18.86 19.16 -0.05
N SER A 73 -19.78 18.21 -0.20
CA SER A 73 -20.68 17.81 0.89
C SER A 73 -19.95 16.98 1.94
N ILE A 74 -19.00 16.14 1.51
CA ILE A 74 -18.14 15.36 2.42
C ILE A 74 -17.25 16.30 3.22
N ILE A 75 -16.54 17.25 2.60
CA ILE A 75 -15.67 18.17 3.35
C ILE A 75 -16.46 19.07 4.31
N GLN A 76 -17.73 19.37 4.03
CA GLN A 76 -18.57 20.15 4.94
C GLN A 76 -18.87 19.41 6.25
N SER A 77 -18.88 18.08 6.21
CA SER A 77 -19.08 17.22 7.39
C SER A 77 -17.82 17.07 8.26
N LEU A 78 -16.65 17.49 7.77
CA LEU A 78 -15.40 17.44 8.52
C LEU A 78 -15.35 18.54 9.59
N ASP A 79 -14.53 18.31 10.61
CA ASP A 79 -14.36 19.22 11.73
C ASP A 79 -13.46 20.40 11.34
N LYS A 80 -14.05 21.58 11.14
CA LYS A 80 -13.32 22.79 10.70
C LYS A 80 -12.30 23.32 11.72
N SER A 81 -12.39 22.88 12.98
CA SER A 81 -11.45 23.26 14.03
C SER A 81 -10.16 22.42 14.02
N LYS A 82 -10.15 21.29 13.32
CA LYS A 82 -9.01 20.38 13.25
C LYS A 82 -8.16 20.64 12.00
N PRO A 83 -6.83 20.52 12.10
CA PRO A 83 -5.94 20.57 10.95
C PRO A 83 -6.29 19.55 9.87
N VAL A 84 -6.26 19.97 8.60
CA VAL A 84 -6.48 19.09 7.46
C VAL A 84 -5.19 18.92 6.66
N PHE A 85 -4.81 17.68 6.43
CA PHE A 85 -3.70 17.28 5.58
C PHE A 85 -4.29 16.69 4.32
N VAL A 86 -3.89 17.17 3.15
CA VAL A 86 -4.47 16.74 1.89
C VAL A 86 -3.37 16.36 0.89
N TYR A 87 -3.59 15.27 0.19
CA TYR A 87 -2.70 14.82 -0.87
C TYR A 87 -3.47 14.16 -2.01
N CYS A 88 -2.83 14.07 -3.17
CA CYS A 88 -3.32 13.29 -4.29
C CYS A 88 -2.18 12.50 -4.94
N LEU A 89 -2.25 12.21 -6.25
CA LEU A 89 -1.19 11.47 -6.94
C LEU A 89 0.09 12.29 -7.08
N SER A 90 0.01 13.48 -7.69
CA SER A 90 1.16 14.32 -8.06
C SER A 90 1.11 15.76 -7.52
N GLY A 91 0.05 16.12 -6.78
CA GLY A 91 -0.13 17.44 -6.16
C GLY A 91 -1.11 18.39 -6.87
N GLY A 92 -1.67 18.03 -8.03
CA GLY A 92 -2.63 18.86 -8.76
C GLY A 92 -4.00 18.96 -8.06
N ARG A 93 -4.68 17.81 -7.90
CA ARG A 93 -5.98 17.71 -7.22
C ARG A 93 -5.94 18.20 -5.77
N SER A 94 -4.88 17.88 -5.01
CA SER A 94 -4.76 18.30 -3.61
C SER A 94 -4.56 19.80 -3.46
N ALA A 95 -3.81 20.44 -4.36
CA ALA A 95 -3.70 21.90 -4.37
C ALA A 95 -5.05 22.59 -4.65
N ALA A 96 -5.89 22.01 -5.51
CA ALA A 96 -7.23 22.52 -5.78
C ALA A 96 -8.18 22.28 -4.58
N ALA A 97 -8.17 21.07 -4.02
CA ALA A 97 -8.90 20.72 -2.81
C ALA A 97 -8.54 21.63 -1.62
N ALA A 98 -7.25 21.92 -1.44
CA ALA A 98 -6.77 22.80 -0.37
C ALA A 98 -7.36 24.22 -0.45
N LYS A 99 -7.51 24.77 -1.66
CA LYS A 99 -8.17 26.07 -1.87
C LYS A 99 -9.64 26.04 -1.45
N ILE A 100 -10.34 24.97 -1.80
CA ILE A 100 -11.75 24.79 -1.43
C ILE A 100 -11.87 24.65 0.09
N LEU A 101 -11.02 23.84 0.73
CA LEU A 101 -11.00 23.71 2.19
C LEU A 101 -10.83 25.06 2.88
N LEU A 102 -9.86 25.88 2.48
CA LEU A 102 -9.72 27.23 3.04
C LEU A 102 -10.98 28.08 2.83
N ALA A 103 -11.55 28.07 1.62
CA ALA A 103 -12.78 28.81 1.30
C ALA A 103 -14.01 28.33 2.10
N LYS A 104 -14.01 27.08 2.57
CA LYS A 104 -15.05 26.52 3.46
C LYS A 104 -14.76 26.73 4.95
N GLY A 105 -13.71 27.47 5.30
CA GLY A 105 -13.43 27.92 6.67
C GLY A 105 -12.48 27.02 7.48
N PHE A 106 -11.74 26.11 6.84
CA PHE A 106 -10.72 25.31 7.53
C PHE A 106 -9.48 26.15 7.81
N GLN A 107 -9.12 26.34 9.08
CA GLN A 107 -8.07 27.29 9.47
C GLN A 107 -6.65 26.81 9.11
N GLU A 108 -6.40 25.50 9.22
CA GLU A 108 -5.10 24.89 8.96
C GLU A 108 -5.22 23.82 7.88
N VAL A 109 -4.66 24.10 6.70
CA VAL A 109 -4.65 23.18 5.55
C VAL A 109 -3.23 22.99 5.03
N TYR A 110 -2.77 21.74 5.06
CA TYR A 110 -1.44 21.31 4.64
C TYR A 110 -1.52 20.46 3.37
N ASP A 111 -0.94 20.90 2.26
CA ASP A 111 -0.93 20.20 0.96
C ASP A 111 0.42 19.51 0.71
N MET A 112 0.41 18.20 0.44
CA MET A 112 1.63 17.44 0.14
C MET A 112 2.11 17.69 -1.30
N LYS A 113 3.24 18.39 -1.42
CA LYS A 113 3.93 18.61 -2.70
C LYS A 113 4.36 17.27 -3.31
N GLY A 114 3.95 17.05 -4.57
CA GLY A 114 4.31 15.86 -5.32
C GLY A 114 3.47 14.61 -5.00
N GLY A 115 2.54 14.70 -4.03
CA GLY A 115 1.56 13.66 -3.73
C GLY A 115 2.18 12.28 -3.41
N MET A 116 1.39 11.23 -3.67
CA MET A 116 1.81 9.84 -3.52
C MET A 116 2.99 9.45 -4.39
N SER A 117 3.19 10.10 -5.54
CA SER A 117 4.36 9.87 -6.40
C SER A 117 5.65 10.26 -5.66
N ALA A 118 5.67 11.43 -5.02
CA ALA A 118 6.82 11.84 -4.21
C ALA A 118 6.94 11.00 -2.93
N TRP A 119 5.83 10.66 -2.26
CA TRP A 119 5.82 9.80 -1.07
C TRP A 119 6.51 8.47 -1.32
N LYS A 120 6.11 7.76 -2.39
CA LYS A 120 6.73 6.50 -2.82
C LYS A 120 8.17 6.69 -3.28
N GLY A 121 8.47 7.77 -4.00
CA GLY A 121 9.84 8.10 -4.41
C GLY A 121 10.81 8.30 -3.25
N ASN A 122 10.30 8.67 -2.07
CA ASN A 122 11.07 8.77 -0.83
C ASN A 122 11.06 7.47 0.01
N ASN A 123 10.61 6.34 -0.56
CA ASN A 123 10.50 5.04 0.11
C ASN A 123 9.67 5.07 1.41
N LYS A 124 8.66 5.95 1.49
CA LYS A 124 7.80 6.06 2.66
C LYS A 124 6.71 4.95 2.67
N PRO A 125 6.29 4.46 3.85
CA PRO A 125 5.32 3.38 3.96
C PRO A 125 3.91 3.81 3.52
N TYR A 126 3.13 2.88 2.98
CA TYR A 126 1.72 3.08 2.62
C TYR A 126 0.90 1.80 2.89
N GLU A 127 -0.41 1.95 3.02
CA GLU A 127 -1.38 0.85 3.14
C GLU A 127 -2.01 0.54 1.78
N SER A 128 -2.53 -0.67 1.58
CA SER A 128 -3.25 -1.07 0.37
C SER A 128 -4.47 -1.91 0.76
N LEU A 129 -5.59 -1.65 0.10
CA LEU A 129 -6.79 -2.49 0.20
C LEU A 129 -6.80 -3.58 -0.87
N VAL A 130 -5.90 -3.52 -1.85
CA VAL A 130 -5.66 -4.63 -2.77
C VAL A 130 -5.01 -5.74 -1.95
N LYS A 131 -5.73 -6.82 -1.74
CA LYS A 131 -5.15 -8.04 -1.17
C LYS A 131 -3.99 -8.43 -2.07
N LYS A 132 -2.78 -8.51 -1.51
CA LYS A 132 -1.67 -9.20 -2.18
C LYS A 132 -2.20 -10.57 -2.53
N GLN A 133 -2.27 -10.86 -3.82
CA GLN A 133 -2.63 -12.19 -4.27
C GLN A 133 -1.54 -13.16 -3.80
N GLY A 134 -1.90 -14.42 -3.62
CA GLY A 134 -0.98 -15.49 -3.26
C GLY A 134 -0.57 -15.55 -1.79
N MET A 135 0.33 -16.49 -1.52
CA MET A 135 0.76 -16.91 -0.20
C MET A 135 1.90 -16.02 0.32
N SER A 136 1.92 -15.77 1.64
CA SER A 136 3.08 -15.17 2.30
C SER A 136 4.22 -16.18 2.43
N ILE A 137 5.47 -15.73 2.62
CA ILE A 137 6.58 -16.64 2.89
C ILE A 137 6.38 -17.42 4.20
N GLU A 138 5.70 -16.82 5.17
CA GLU A 138 5.37 -17.48 6.43
C GLU A 138 4.38 -18.62 6.22
N ASP A 139 3.30 -18.38 5.48
CA ASP A 139 2.30 -19.40 5.18
C ASP A 139 2.87 -20.50 4.28
N PHE A 140 3.77 -20.16 3.37
CA PHE A 140 4.54 -21.14 2.59
C PHE A 140 5.33 -22.07 3.50
N ASN A 141 6.09 -21.53 4.44
CA ASN A 141 6.85 -22.33 5.40
C ASN A 141 5.96 -23.21 6.27
N LYS A 142 4.73 -22.76 6.60
CA LYS A 142 3.74 -23.60 7.30
C LYS A 142 3.30 -24.80 6.46
N GLN A 143 3.14 -24.66 5.15
CA GLN A 143 2.81 -25.78 4.26
C GLN A 143 3.92 -26.84 4.21
N LEU A 144 5.17 -26.46 4.47
CA LEU A 144 6.31 -27.37 4.49
C LEU A 144 6.48 -28.13 5.82
N ALA A 145 5.74 -27.72 6.86
CA ALA A 145 5.81 -28.31 8.20
C ALA A 145 4.94 -29.58 8.30
N THR A 146 5.35 -30.63 7.60
CA THR A 146 4.69 -31.94 7.58
C THR A 146 5.73 -33.06 7.52
N ASP A 147 5.33 -34.25 7.96
CA ASP A 147 6.05 -35.52 7.85
C ASP A 147 6.05 -36.09 6.43
N LYS A 148 5.09 -35.68 5.58
CA LYS A 148 5.04 -36.03 4.16
C LYS A 148 6.10 -35.26 3.37
N LEU A 149 6.46 -35.80 2.21
CA LEU A 149 7.13 -35.04 1.18
C LEU A 149 6.19 -33.93 0.67
N VAL A 150 6.75 -32.77 0.32
CA VAL A 150 5.99 -31.69 -0.33
C VAL A 150 6.59 -31.43 -1.70
N LEU A 151 5.84 -31.78 -2.75
CA LEU A 151 6.15 -31.40 -4.12
C LEU A 151 5.62 -29.98 -4.35
N VAL A 152 6.52 -29.02 -4.50
CA VAL A 152 6.18 -27.64 -4.84
C VAL A 152 6.29 -27.46 -6.34
N ASP A 153 5.21 -27.04 -6.99
CA ASP A 153 5.10 -26.79 -8.42
C ASP A 153 4.98 -25.29 -8.71
N PHE A 154 6.07 -24.66 -9.12
CA PHE A 154 6.06 -23.28 -9.61
C PHE A 154 5.63 -23.26 -11.07
N ASN A 155 4.44 -22.72 -11.32
CA ASN A 155 3.78 -22.72 -12.63
C ASN A 155 3.16 -21.36 -12.97
N ALA A 156 2.59 -21.24 -14.17
CA ALA A 156 1.76 -20.11 -14.55
C ALA A 156 0.76 -20.51 -15.64
N LYS A 157 -0.32 -19.75 -15.76
CA LYS A 157 -1.35 -19.95 -16.80
C LYS A 157 -0.80 -19.81 -18.22
N TRP A 158 0.14 -18.89 -18.44
CA TRP A 158 0.80 -18.65 -19.73
C TRP A 158 1.96 -19.61 -20.03
N CYS A 159 2.38 -20.43 -19.07
CA CYS A 159 3.49 -21.36 -19.22
C CYS A 159 3.04 -22.68 -19.86
N ALA A 160 3.14 -22.79 -21.18
CA ALA A 160 2.74 -24.00 -21.91
C ALA A 160 3.45 -25.30 -21.43
N PRO A 161 4.76 -25.32 -21.13
CA PRO A 161 5.40 -26.50 -20.54
C PRO A 161 4.82 -26.87 -19.17
N CYS A 162 4.50 -25.89 -18.31
CA CYS A 162 3.85 -26.13 -17.02
C CYS A 162 2.48 -26.79 -17.20
N GLN A 163 1.67 -26.29 -18.15
CA GLN A 163 0.35 -26.85 -18.46
C GLN A 163 0.45 -28.31 -18.94
N LYS A 164 1.50 -28.67 -19.70
CA LYS A 164 1.75 -30.06 -20.10
C LYS A 164 2.09 -30.98 -18.92
N MET A 165 2.78 -30.46 -17.90
CA MET A 165 3.17 -31.22 -16.72
C MET A 165 2.04 -31.34 -15.69
N LEU A 166 1.11 -30.38 -15.66
CA LEU A 166 0.05 -30.28 -14.65
C LEU A 166 -0.76 -31.57 -14.41
N PRO A 167 -1.20 -32.32 -15.44
CA PRO A 167 -1.90 -33.59 -15.23
C PRO A 167 -1.01 -34.64 -14.56
N MET A 168 0.28 -34.69 -14.93
CA MET A 168 1.24 -35.64 -14.39
C MET A 168 1.53 -35.37 -12.92
N VAL A 169 1.84 -34.12 -12.55
CA VAL A 169 2.12 -33.77 -11.13
C VAL A 169 0.90 -33.93 -10.24
N THR A 170 -0.30 -33.60 -10.76
CA THR A 170 -1.55 -33.77 -10.00
C THR A 170 -1.87 -35.26 -9.80
N ALA A 171 -1.73 -36.09 -10.84
CA ALA A 171 -1.94 -37.54 -10.72
C ALA A 171 -0.93 -38.21 -9.80
N LEU A 172 0.34 -37.77 -9.83
CA LEU A 172 1.40 -38.28 -8.96
C LEU A 172 1.09 -37.98 -7.48
N ALA A 173 0.64 -36.76 -7.18
CA ALA A 173 0.25 -36.37 -5.83
C ALA A 173 -0.93 -37.18 -5.29
N GLU A 174 -1.96 -37.41 -6.12
CA GLU A 174 -3.10 -38.25 -5.72
C GLU A 174 -2.69 -39.71 -5.48
N THR A 175 -1.87 -40.27 -6.38
CA THR A 175 -1.37 -41.66 -6.29
C THR A 175 -0.55 -41.87 -5.00
N HIS A 176 0.19 -40.85 -4.58
CA HIS A 176 1.06 -40.91 -3.41
C HIS A 176 0.57 -40.07 -2.23
N LYS A 177 -0.73 -39.79 -2.10
CA LYS A 177 -1.28 -38.87 -1.09
C LYS A 177 -0.94 -39.18 0.36
N GLU A 178 -0.64 -40.44 0.68
CA GLU A 178 -0.17 -40.86 2.01
C GLU A 178 1.26 -40.42 2.30
N LYS A 179 2.09 -40.19 1.28
CA LYS A 179 3.51 -39.82 1.38
C LYS A 179 3.84 -38.43 0.82
N LEU A 180 3.01 -37.89 -0.06
CA LEU A 180 3.29 -36.69 -0.85
C LEU A 180 2.11 -35.73 -0.80
N THR A 181 2.39 -34.46 -0.55
CA THR A 181 1.44 -33.35 -0.72
C THR A 181 1.91 -32.48 -1.89
N LEU A 182 0.98 -31.98 -2.71
CA LEU A 182 1.27 -31.07 -3.80
C LEU A 182 0.93 -29.64 -3.41
N LEU A 183 1.92 -28.75 -3.49
CA LEU A 183 1.77 -27.31 -3.29
C LEU A 183 1.99 -26.60 -4.61
N LYS A 184 0.94 -26.03 -5.20
CA LYS A 184 1.03 -25.25 -6.44
C LYS A 184 1.28 -23.79 -6.12
N ILE A 185 2.31 -23.21 -6.72
CA ILE A 185 2.67 -21.81 -6.59
C ILE A 185 2.59 -21.17 -7.97
N ASP A 186 1.54 -20.40 -8.22
CA ASP A 186 1.45 -19.60 -9.44
C ASP A 186 2.43 -18.43 -9.35
N TYR A 187 3.28 -18.29 -10.38
CA TYR A 187 4.41 -17.37 -10.43
C TYR A 187 3.99 -15.91 -10.34
N ASP A 188 2.88 -15.54 -10.98
CA ASP A 188 2.40 -14.16 -11.00
C ASP A 188 1.63 -13.83 -9.72
N GLU A 189 0.88 -14.82 -9.21
CA GLU A 189 0.03 -14.65 -8.05
C GLU A 189 0.82 -14.71 -6.74
N ASN A 190 1.99 -15.35 -6.65
CA ASN A 190 2.71 -15.59 -5.39
C ASN A 190 4.06 -14.85 -5.31
N GLU A 191 4.06 -13.56 -5.65
CA GLU A 191 5.27 -12.71 -5.75
C GLU A 191 6.17 -12.78 -4.51
N ALA A 192 5.59 -12.83 -3.31
CA ALA A 192 6.35 -12.91 -2.05
C ALA A 192 7.18 -14.20 -1.95
N VAL A 193 6.60 -15.35 -2.30
CA VAL A 193 7.28 -16.65 -2.29
C VAL A 193 8.30 -16.74 -3.42
N VAL A 194 7.93 -16.32 -4.62
CA VAL A 194 8.80 -16.29 -5.81
C VAL A 194 10.07 -15.48 -5.53
N LYS A 195 9.91 -14.28 -4.96
CA LYS A 195 11.06 -13.43 -4.58
C LYS A 195 11.89 -14.04 -3.46
N ALA A 196 11.25 -14.54 -2.40
CA ALA A 196 11.97 -15.10 -1.25
C ALA A 196 12.81 -16.33 -1.61
N LEU A 197 12.36 -17.14 -2.57
CA LEU A 197 13.06 -18.33 -3.05
C LEU A 197 13.91 -18.09 -4.30
N ASN A 198 13.96 -16.85 -4.79
CA ASN A 198 14.68 -16.45 -6.01
C ASN A 198 14.32 -17.32 -7.23
N VAL A 199 13.02 -17.58 -7.43
CA VAL A 199 12.53 -18.33 -8.59
C VAL A 199 12.53 -17.39 -9.80
N THR A 200 13.41 -17.67 -10.76
CA THR A 200 13.59 -16.85 -11.97
C THR A 200 13.08 -17.52 -13.24
N GLU A 201 12.79 -18.82 -13.20
CA GLU A 201 12.41 -19.62 -14.35
C GLU A 201 11.33 -20.64 -13.96
N ILE A 202 10.38 -20.87 -14.86
CA ILE A 202 9.32 -21.89 -14.73
C ILE A 202 9.22 -22.73 -16.01
N PRO A 203 8.79 -24.01 -15.94
CA PRO A 203 8.40 -24.75 -14.73
C PRO A 203 9.57 -25.03 -13.80
N LEU A 204 9.34 -24.96 -12.50
CA LEU A 204 10.28 -25.38 -11.46
C LEU A 204 9.56 -26.29 -10.48
N LEU A 205 10.11 -27.48 -10.27
CA LEU A 205 9.65 -28.42 -9.25
C LEU A 205 10.67 -28.51 -8.13
N LEU A 206 10.22 -28.41 -6.88
CA LEU A 206 11.01 -28.68 -5.69
C LEU A 206 10.35 -29.83 -4.91
N ILE A 207 11.15 -30.71 -4.30
CA ILE A 207 10.66 -31.64 -3.29
C ILE A 207 11.29 -31.29 -1.95
N TYR A 208 10.43 -31.03 -0.96
CA TYR A 208 10.82 -30.82 0.41
C TYR A 208 10.58 -32.07 1.26
N LYS A 209 11.45 -32.27 2.24
CA LYS A 209 11.30 -33.22 3.35
C LYS A 209 11.69 -32.53 4.65
N ASN A 210 10.81 -32.53 5.65
CA ASN A 210 11.05 -31.87 6.94
C ASN A 210 11.49 -30.39 6.78
N GLY A 211 10.80 -29.64 5.91
CA GLY A 211 11.11 -28.23 5.65
C GLY A 211 12.39 -27.95 4.86
N LYS A 212 13.12 -28.97 4.38
CA LYS A 212 14.34 -28.80 3.58
C LYS A 212 14.17 -29.30 2.16
N VAL A 213 14.67 -28.55 1.18
CA VAL A 213 14.75 -29.01 -0.21
C VAL A 213 15.69 -30.22 -0.27
N ILE A 214 15.18 -31.34 -0.79
CA ILE A 214 15.96 -32.55 -1.04
C ILE A 214 16.17 -32.81 -2.53
N TRP A 215 15.37 -32.18 -3.38
CA TRP A 215 15.47 -32.29 -4.84
C TRP A 215 14.87 -31.05 -5.51
N GLN A 216 15.44 -30.66 -6.64
CA GLN A 216 14.95 -29.56 -7.47
C GLN A 216 15.22 -29.82 -8.95
N LYS A 217 14.31 -29.36 -9.82
CA LYS A 217 14.52 -29.37 -11.27
C LYS A 217 13.74 -28.27 -11.96
N THR A 218 14.44 -27.54 -12.83
CA THR A 218 13.85 -26.59 -13.77
C THR A 218 13.57 -27.28 -15.11
N GLY A 219 12.48 -26.89 -15.77
CA GLY A 219 12.10 -27.39 -17.09
C GLY A 219 11.25 -28.66 -17.06
N LEU A 220 11.06 -29.25 -18.24
CA LEU A 220 10.24 -30.45 -18.40
C LEU A 220 10.80 -31.60 -17.56
N THR A 221 9.93 -32.23 -16.79
CA THR A 221 10.26 -33.34 -15.89
C THR A 221 9.38 -34.54 -16.20
N GLU A 222 9.98 -35.72 -16.23
CA GLU A 222 9.29 -36.97 -16.50
C GLU A 222 8.76 -37.61 -15.20
N LYS A 223 7.64 -38.34 -15.31
CA LYS A 223 7.00 -39.01 -14.17
C LYS A 223 7.95 -39.98 -13.45
N ALA A 224 8.72 -40.76 -14.21
CA ALA A 224 9.60 -41.80 -13.67
C ALA A 224 10.70 -41.22 -12.77
N GLU A 225 11.16 -40.01 -13.06
CA GLU A 225 12.16 -39.31 -12.24
C GLU A 225 11.58 -38.93 -10.88
N LEU A 226 10.38 -38.35 -10.85
CA LEU A 226 9.70 -38.01 -9.60
C LEU A 226 9.36 -39.26 -8.79
N GLU A 227 8.88 -40.34 -9.43
CA GLU A 227 8.61 -41.62 -8.76
C GLU A 227 9.86 -42.19 -8.09
N LYS A 228 11.03 -42.08 -8.72
CA LYS A 228 12.30 -42.52 -8.12
C LYS A 228 12.66 -41.75 -6.85
N ILE A 229 12.45 -40.42 -6.85
CA ILE A 229 12.74 -39.59 -5.68
C ILE A 229 11.75 -39.88 -4.55
N ILE A 230 10.47 -40.06 -4.87
CA ILE A 230 9.42 -40.41 -3.89
C ILE A 230 9.66 -41.79 -3.30
N ALA A 231 10.12 -42.77 -4.09
CA ALA A 231 10.38 -44.13 -3.60
C ALA A 231 11.59 -44.22 -2.66
N THR A 232 12.56 -43.33 -2.80
CA THR A 232 13.81 -43.32 -2.02
C THR A 232 13.75 -42.45 -0.76
N ASN A 233 12.61 -41.81 -0.48
CA ASN A 233 12.42 -40.90 0.65
C ASN A 233 11.14 -41.18 1.43
#